data_AF-V9H4V4-F1
#
_entry.id   AF-V9H4V4-F1
#
_cell.length_a   1.000
_cell.length_b   1.000
_cell.length_c   1.000
_cell.angle_alpha   90.00
_cell.angle_beta   90.00
_cell.angle_gamma   90.00
#
_symmetry.space_group_name_H-M   'P 1'
#
loop_
_entity.id
_entity.type
_entity.pdbx_description
1 polymer ?
#
loop_
_entity_poly.entity_id
_entity_poly.type
_entity_poly.pdbx_seq_one_letter_code
_entity_poly.pdbx_strand_id
1 'polypeptide(L)'
;MKKVYLKEEFKKLNEYPIEVIENIRGTISILNKAYGIDRDIESDLGGYIVIAENIVDIEILKQDKLQGLIPEYTDIIECSEGVNWTSSLFLLSSDYAIVVVTTEELSKFLLE
;
A
#
# COMPACT_ATOMS: atom_id res chain seq x y z
N MET A 1 -2.49 -0.30 11.08
CA MET A 1 -2.08 0.01 9.70
C MET A 1 -1.27 1.30 9.66
N LYS A 2 -0.21 1.33 8.84
CA LYS A 2 0.65 2.51 8.65
C LYS A 2 0.40 3.09 7.25
N LYS A 3 -0.09 4.33 7.18
CA LYS A 3 -0.17 5.09 5.91
C LYS A 3 1.20 5.67 5.58
N VAL A 4 1.56 5.65 4.29
CA VAL A 4 2.81 6.22 3.77
C VAL A 4 2.49 7.00 2.50
N TYR A 5 2.85 8.27 2.48
CA TYR A 5 2.63 9.14 1.32
C TYR A 5 3.69 10.23 1.18
N LEU A 6 4.41 10.58 2.26
CA LEU A 6 5.52 11.52 2.23
C LEU A 6 6.86 10.79 2.32
N LYS A 7 7.85 11.28 1.57
CA LYS A 7 9.23 10.72 1.60
C LYS A 7 9.86 10.78 2.99
N GLU A 8 9.44 11.74 3.81
CA GLU A 8 9.94 11.93 5.18
C GLU A 8 9.54 10.78 6.11
N GLU A 9 8.44 10.08 5.80
CA GLU A 9 7.94 8.95 6.58
C GLU A 9 8.76 7.68 6.38
N PHE A 10 9.62 7.64 5.34
CA PHE A 10 10.47 6.48 5.06
C PHE A 10 11.44 6.14 6.18
N LYS A 11 11.79 7.12 7.03
CA LYS A 11 12.61 6.86 8.23
C LYS A 11 11.91 5.94 9.23
N LYS A 12 10.58 5.85 9.19
CA LYS A 12 9.75 4.99 10.03
C LYS A 12 9.59 3.58 9.45
N LEU A 13 10.24 3.29 8.31
CA LEU A 13 10.13 2.02 7.60
C LEU A 13 11.37 1.13 7.77
N ASN A 14 12.35 1.56 8.58
CA ASN A 14 13.62 0.85 8.77
C ASN A 14 13.46 -0.57 9.37
N GLU A 15 12.28 -0.92 9.87
CA GLU A 15 11.93 -2.24 10.41
C GLU A 15 11.46 -3.24 9.34
N TYR A 16 11.13 -2.78 8.14
CA TYR A 16 10.69 -3.65 7.04
C TYR A 16 11.88 -4.09 6.16
N PRO A 17 11.74 -5.21 5.42
CA PRO A 17 12.75 -5.64 4.47
C PRO A 17 13.10 -4.54 3.45
N ILE A 18 14.35 -4.49 3.01
CA ILE A 18 14.83 -3.44 2.11
C ILE A 18 14.06 -3.45 0.78
N GLU A 19 13.68 -4.63 0.30
CA GLU A 19 12.90 -4.83 -0.92
C GLU A 19 11.50 -4.21 -0.80
N VAL A 20 10.88 -4.32 0.38
CA VAL A 20 9.59 -3.66 0.68
C VAL A 20 9.76 -2.14 0.69
N ILE A 21 10.82 -1.64 1.32
CA ILE A 21 11.11 -0.19 1.36
C ILE A 21 11.34 0.36 -0.05
N GLU A 22 12.09 -0.36 -0.90
CA GLU A 22 12.34 0.04 -2.29
C GLU A 22 11.05 -0.02 -3.14
N ASN A 23 10.21 -1.04 -2.96
CA ASN A 23 8.89 -1.09 -3.61
C ASN A 23 8.02 0.12 -3.22
N ILE A 24 7.97 0.46 -1.92
CA ILE A 24 7.26 1.62 -1.41
C ILE A 24 7.80 2.92 -2.02
N ARG A 25 9.13 3.09 -2.08
CA ARG A 25 9.78 4.26 -2.69
C ARG A 25 9.41 4.41 -4.17
N GLY A 26 9.46 3.31 -4.92
CA GLY A 26 9.07 3.27 -6.33
C GLY A 26 7.61 3.68 -6.51
N THR A 27 6.71 3.08 -5.74
CA THR A 27 5.27 3.36 -5.78
C THR A 27 4.95 4.81 -5.42
N ILE A 28 5.57 5.37 -4.38
CA ILE A 28 5.43 6.81 -4.05
C ILE A 28 5.93 7.70 -5.18
N SER A 29 7.03 7.33 -5.85
CA SER A 29 7.53 8.08 -7.01
C SER A 29 6.51 8.11 -8.16
N ILE A 30 5.84 6.97 -8.42
CA ILE A 30 4.78 6.86 -9.42
C ILE A 30 3.58 7.74 -9.04
N LEU A 31 3.10 7.63 -7.79
CA LEU A 31 1.98 8.45 -7.29
C LEU A 31 2.30 9.94 -7.36
N ASN A 32 3.50 10.37 -6.98
CA ASN A 32 3.95 11.76 -7.11
C ASN A 32 3.92 12.25 -8.56
N LYS A 33 4.32 11.40 -9.51
CA LYS A 33 4.34 11.73 -10.94
C LYS A 33 2.92 11.81 -11.53
N ALA A 34 2.03 10.93 -11.09
CA ALA A 34 0.66 10.85 -11.57
C ALA A 34 -0.25 11.96 -11.00
N TYR A 35 -0.12 12.23 -9.70
CA TYR A 35 -1.07 13.07 -8.94
C TYR A 35 -0.44 14.30 -8.29
N GLY A 36 0.86 14.49 -8.40
CA GLY A 36 1.58 15.58 -7.72
C GLY A 36 2.13 15.20 -6.35
N ILE A 37 3.13 15.96 -5.91
CA ILE A 37 3.78 15.80 -4.59
C ILE A 37 2.91 16.36 -3.45
N ASP A 38 1.98 17.23 -3.79
CA ASP A 38 1.05 17.98 -2.95
C ASP A 38 -0.35 17.34 -2.88
N ARG A 39 -0.47 16.07 -3.30
CA ARG A 39 -1.73 15.32 -3.22
C ARG A 39 -2.29 15.26 -1.79
N ASP A 40 -3.59 15.45 -1.68
CA ASP A 40 -4.32 15.47 -0.40
C ASP A 40 -5.07 14.16 -0.18
N ILE A 41 -4.44 13.26 0.55
CA ILE A 41 -4.99 11.92 0.82
C ILE A 41 -6.20 11.94 1.76
N GLU A 42 -6.39 13.01 2.53
CA GLU A 42 -7.51 13.13 3.48
C GLU A 42 -8.77 13.66 2.77
N SER A 43 -8.58 14.35 1.63
CA SER A 43 -9.64 14.71 0.70
C SER A 43 -9.88 13.65 -0.39
N ASP A 44 -9.33 12.43 -0.23
CA ASP A 44 -9.38 11.33 -1.19
C ASP A 44 -8.85 11.73 -2.59
N LEU A 45 -7.80 12.57 -2.65
CA LEU A 45 -7.16 13.02 -3.91
C LEU A 45 -5.77 12.41 -4.09
N GLY A 46 -5.59 11.73 -5.21
CA GLY A 46 -4.35 11.11 -5.64
C GLY A 46 -4.19 9.69 -5.15
N GLY A 47 -3.60 9.51 -3.96
CA GLY A 47 -3.42 8.18 -3.42
C GLY A 47 -2.24 8.00 -2.48
N TYR A 48 -2.21 6.85 -1.82
CA TYR A 48 -1.19 6.51 -0.83
C TYR A 48 -0.96 5.02 -0.73
N ILE A 49 0.06 4.66 0.04
CA ILE A 49 0.38 3.28 0.38
C ILE A 49 -0.07 3.02 1.82
N VAL A 50 -0.69 1.88 2.07
CA VAL A 50 -0.92 1.37 3.42
C VAL A 50 -0.16 0.09 3.63
N ILE A 51 0.56 0.03 4.75
CA ILE A 51 1.13 -1.19 5.27
C ILE A 51 0.13 -1.79 6.26
N ALA A 52 -0.44 -2.95 5.92
CA ALA A 52 -1.33 -3.70 6.77
C ALA A 52 -0.54 -4.81 7.47
N GLU A 53 -0.49 -4.77 8.81
CA GLU A 53 0.44 -5.59 9.60
C GLU A 53 -0.24 -6.76 10.31
N ASN A 54 -1.57 -6.79 10.30
CA ASN A 54 -2.37 -7.81 10.97
C ASN A 54 -3.75 -7.94 10.31
N ILE A 55 -4.50 -8.97 10.70
CA ILE A 55 -5.82 -9.25 10.14
C ILE A 55 -6.85 -8.14 10.40
N VAL A 56 -6.77 -7.45 11.56
CA VAL A 56 -7.69 -6.37 11.90
C VAL A 56 -7.52 -5.19 10.93
N ASP A 57 -6.29 -4.88 10.53
CA ASP A 57 -6.02 -3.88 9.50
C ASP A 57 -6.70 -4.24 8.17
N ILE A 58 -6.66 -5.52 7.77
CA ILE A 58 -7.30 -6.01 6.54
C ILE A 58 -8.82 -5.89 6.64
N GLU A 59 -9.41 -6.28 7.77
CA GLU A 59 -10.85 -6.16 7.98
C GLU A 59 -11.33 -4.70 7.93
N ILE A 60 -10.60 -3.78 8.56
CA ILE A 60 -10.88 -2.34 8.51
C ILE A 60 -10.79 -1.84 7.07
N LEU A 61 -9.74 -2.20 6.32
CA LEU A 61 -9.58 -1.79 4.92
C LEU A 61 -10.74 -2.29 4.05
N LYS A 62 -11.14 -3.56 4.21
CA LYS A 62 -12.25 -4.14 3.45
C LYS A 62 -13.59 -3.49 3.76
N GLN A 63 -13.85 -3.16 5.02
CA GLN A 63 -15.12 -2.54 5.44
C GLN A 63 -15.20 -1.05 5.09
N ASP A 64 -14.10 -0.31 5.24
CA ASP A 64 -14.09 1.15 5.10
C ASP A 64 -13.80 1.59 3.65
N LYS A 65 -12.57 1.35 3.17
CA LYS A 65 -12.08 1.95 1.92
C LYS A 65 -12.23 1.06 0.69
N LEU A 66 -12.04 -0.25 0.82
CA LEU A 66 -12.05 -1.16 -0.33
C LEU A 66 -13.46 -1.65 -0.68
N GLN A 67 -14.33 -1.91 0.31
CA GLN A 67 -15.76 -2.20 0.11
C GLN A 67 -16.09 -3.23 -0.98
N GLY A 68 -15.26 -4.27 -1.13
CA GLY A 68 -15.44 -5.32 -2.15
C GLY A 68 -14.78 -5.03 -3.50
N LEU A 69 -13.98 -3.96 -3.61
CA LEU A 69 -13.09 -3.73 -4.75
C LEU A 69 -12.09 -4.89 -4.87
N ILE A 70 -11.85 -5.30 -6.11
CA ILE A 70 -10.76 -6.20 -6.46
C ILE A 70 -9.54 -5.37 -6.84
N PRO A 71 -8.32 -5.84 -6.56
CA PRO A 71 -7.13 -5.11 -6.97
C PRO A 71 -6.96 -5.14 -8.49
N GLU A 72 -6.42 -4.06 -9.05
CA GLU A 72 -6.07 -4.00 -10.47
C GLU A 72 -4.80 -4.79 -10.78
N TYR A 73 -3.87 -4.81 -9.83
CA TYR A 73 -2.71 -5.69 -9.86
C TYR A 73 -2.30 -6.07 -8.44
N THR A 74 -1.75 -7.27 -8.31
CA THR A 74 -1.02 -7.71 -7.12
C THR A 74 0.33 -8.25 -7.57
N ASP A 75 1.40 -7.70 -7.00
CA ASP A 75 2.77 -8.15 -7.24
C ASP A 75 3.36 -8.76 -5.97
N ILE A 76 4.27 -9.73 -6.13
CA ILE A 76 4.99 -10.36 -5.02
C ILE A 76 6.32 -9.64 -4.85
N ILE A 77 6.55 -9.14 -3.65
CA ILE A 77 7.83 -8.59 -3.24
C ILE A 77 8.63 -9.72 -2.58
N GLU A 78 9.49 -10.36 -3.38
CA GLU A 78 10.43 -11.36 -2.87
C GLU A 78 11.44 -10.69 -1.93
N CYS A 79 11.48 -11.16 -0.69
CA CYS A 79 12.39 -10.64 0.32
C CYS A 79 13.51 -11.66 0.56
N SER A 80 14.76 -11.22 0.48
CA SER A 80 15.93 -12.08 0.73
C SER A 80 16.00 -12.59 2.17
N GLU A 81 15.39 -11.85 3.10
CA GLU A 81 15.26 -12.20 4.51
C GLU A 81 13.78 -12.15 4.95
N GLY A 82 13.34 -13.15 5.72
CA GLY A 82 11.99 -13.21 6.28
C GLY A 82 10.96 -13.83 5.35
N VAL A 83 9.76 -13.24 5.32
CA VAL A 83 8.63 -13.69 4.49
C VAL A 83 8.49 -12.77 3.28
N ASN A 84 7.94 -13.30 2.19
CA ASN A 84 7.55 -12.47 1.06
C ASN A 84 6.39 -11.54 1.44
N TRP A 85 6.34 -10.42 0.73
CA TRP A 85 5.27 -9.44 0.85
C TRP A 85 4.54 -9.35 -0.48
N THR A 86 3.43 -8.63 -0.47
CA THR A 86 2.66 -8.32 -1.67
C THR A 86 2.40 -6.83 -1.74
N SER A 87 2.26 -6.33 -2.96
CA SER A 87 1.87 -4.95 -3.27
C SER A 87 0.64 -5.01 -4.16
N SER A 88 -0.52 -4.63 -3.62
CA SER A 88 -1.81 -4.70 -4.32
C SER A 88 -2.36 -3.31 -4.55
N LEU A 89 -2.54 -2.91 -5.81
CA LEU A 89 -3.19 -1.64 -6.17
C LEU A 89 -4.70 -1.81 -6.18
N PHE A 90 -5.40 -0.83 -5.61
CA PHE A 90 -6.84 -0.63 -5.70
C PHE A 90 -7.12 0.78 -6.23
N LEU A 91 -7.90 0.91 -7.30
CA LEU A 91 -8.41 2.19 -7.78
C LEU A 91 -9.80 2.43 -7.20
N LEU A 92 -9.89 3.43 -6.33
CA LEU A 92 -11.14 3.80 -5.66
C LEU A 92 -11.96 4.77 -6.52
N SER A 93 -11.30 5.57 -7.35
CA SER A 93 -11.91 6.47 -8.34
C SER A 93 -10.93 6.70 -9.51
N SER A 94 -11.28 7.62 -10.43
CA SER A 94 -10.38 8.04 -11.51
C SER A 94 -9.09 8.71 -11.04
N ASP A 95 -9.13 9.34 -9.87
CA ASP A 95 -8.08 10.18 -9.31
C ASP A 95 -7.66 9.76 -7.91
N TYR A 96 -8.08 8.57 -7.44
CA TYR A 96 -7.75 8.07 -6.11
C TYR A 96 -7.39 6.59 -6.11
N ALA A 97 -6.19 6.30 -5.60
CA ALA A 97 -5.64 4.96 -5.54
C ALA A 97 -5.09 4.63 -4.13
N ILE A 98 -5.29 3.39 -3.68
CA ILE A 98 -4.66 2.85 -2.49
C ILE A 98 -3.82 1.65 -2.90
N VAL A 99 -2.54 1.64 -2.50
CA VAL A 99 -1.70 0.45 -2.62
C VAL A 99 -1.57 -0.19 -1.26
N VAL A 100 -2.07 -1.41 -1.11
CA VAL A 100 -1.94 -2.19 0.12
C VAL A 100 -0.69 -3.06 0.03
N VAL A 101 0.22 -2.85 0.98
CA VAL A 101 1.43 -3.63 1.17
C VAL A 101 1.26 -4.48 2.42
N THR A 102 1.38 -5.80 2.28
CA THR A 102 1.20 -6.73 3.41
C THR A 102 1.95 -8.03 3.17
N THR A 103 2.13 -8.86 4.19
CA THR A 103 2.79 -10.16 4.03
C THR A 103 1.99 -11.06 3.09
N GLU A 104 2.66 -12.01 2.43
CA GLU A 104 2.01 -12.96 1.52
C GLU A 104 0.93 -13.82 2.22
N GLU A 105 1.07 -14.05 3.53
CA GLU A 105 0.03 -14.73 4.30
C GLU A 105 -1.22 -13.86 4.46
N LEU A 106 -1.05 -12.59 4.85
CA LEU A 106 -2.16 -11.67 5.07
C LEU A 106 -2.86 -11.28 3.76
N SER A 107 -2.14 -11.27 2.64
CA SER A 107 -2.70 -10.93 1.33
C SER A 107 -3.82 -11.88 0.91
N LYS A 108 -3.79 -13.14 1.36
CA LYS A 108 -4.85 -14.11 1.07
C LYS A 108 -6.21 -13.64 1.59
N PHE A 109 -6.24 -13.05 2.79
CA PHE A 109 -7.46 -12.51 3.38
C PHE A 109 -7.90 -11.19 2.73
N LEU A 110 -6.94 -10.42 2.21
CA LEU A 110 -7.22 -9.21 1.46
C LEU A 110 -7.93 -9.53 0.13
N LEU A 111 -7.49 -10.60 -0.53
CA LEU A 111 -7.91 -10.99 -1.88
C LEU A 111 -9.11 -11.95 -1.93
N GLU A 112 -9.45 -12.58 -0.81
CA GLU A 112 -10.66 -13.40 -0.64
C GLU A 112 -11.93 -12.54 -0.56
#